data_AF-R6HRI9-F1
#
_entry.id   AF-R6HRI9-F1
#
_cell.length_a   1.000
_cell.length_b   1.000
_cell.length_c   1.000
_cell.angle_alpha   90.00
_cell.angle_beta   90.00
_cell.angle_gamma   90.00
#
_symmetry.space_group_name_H-M   'P 1'
#
loop_
_entity.id
_entity.type
_entity.pdbx_description
1 polymer ?
#
loop_
_entity_poly.entity_id
_entity_poly.type
_entity_poly.pdbx_seq_one_letter_code
_entity_poly.pdbx_strand_id
1 'polypeptide(L)'
;MLKKILLVIILFTSMNVYASSGALRKSSIKTCPDGITYGSHKGEGTLHYHKATYNGKQYYPDGNAIANDPCPKSGNAVKKTTRKVTTKKRTTVTSTKIPKINVTTIPIKSSDTTINKITINGEDYLNVSENNNYIIYKNKVDIDVVLNDSKSKVDIIGDKDNFNVDENREFVIKVIAEDESEKLYTLNIQRKIKESDYVIKKFVVDGNTANINGSLIEVNVFSYPKVKDIVYQLDNTEAFLTLYHDDKVLNLDDNLQYDVAYKVLLTDAYSNTKEYTLKVKKYTTVDIVGVGIVAFFIFRVPIGVIIFLIYLIKKK
;
A
#
# COMPACT_ATOMS: atom_id res chain seq x y z
N MET A 1 -31.14 -25.99 -44.44
CA MET A 1 -29.86 -25.24 -44.57
C MET A 1 -29.38 -24.78 -43.19
N LEU A 2 -29.04 -25.76 -42.35
CA LEU A 2 -28.76 -25.60 -40.93
C LEU A 2 -27.27 -25.88 -40.73
N LYS A 3 -26.37 -25.00 -41.20
CA LYS A 3 -24.91 -25.16 -41.00
C LYS A 3 -24.02 -23.94 -41.28
N LYS A 4 -24.57 -22.72 -41.45
CA LYS A 4 -23.75 -21.53 -41.80
C LYS A 4 -24.04 -20.24 -41.01
N ILE A 5 -24.61 -20.31 -39.81
CA ILE A 5 -24.79 -19.13 -38.95
C ILE A 5 -24.20 -19.43 -37.56
N LEU A 6 -22.88 -19.64 -37.52
CA LEU A 6 -22.12 -19.74 -36.28
C LEU A 6 -20.75 -19.09 -36.49
N LEU A 7 -20.71 -17.80 -36.86
CA LEU A 7 -19.45 -17.04 -36.84
C LEU A 7 -19.57 -15.50 -36.92
N VAL A 8 -20.61 -14.85 -36.37
CA VAL A 8 -20.63 -13.37 -36.33
C VAL A 8 -21.36 -12.81 -35.09
N ILE A 9 -21.14 -13.38 -33.90
CA ILE A 9 -21.62 -12.78 -32.63
C ILE A 9 -20.47 -12.76 -31.62
N ILE A 10 -19.29 -12.29 -32.04
CA ILE A 10 -18.17 -11.96 -31.14
C ILE A 10 -17.64 -10.54 -31.40
N LEU A 11 -18.18 -9.79 -32.38
CA LEU A 11 -17.58 -8.52 -32.82
C LEU A 11 -18.20 -7.23 -32.24
N PHE A 12 -19.22 -7.31 -31.40
CA PHE A 12 -19.92 -6.10 -30.89
C PHE A 12 -20.17 -6.05 -29.39
N THR A 13 -19.56 -6.93 -28.61
CA THR A 13 -19.30 -6.59 -27.22
C THR A 13 -17.94 -5.93 -27.19
N SER A 14 -17.87 -4.67 -26.77
CA SER A 14 -16.63 -4.12 -26.22
C SER A 14 -16.36 -4.91 -24.94
N MET A 15 -15.84 -6.13 -25.10
CA MET A 15 -15.22 -6.85 -24.00
C MET A 15 -14.05 -5.95 -23.61
N ASN A 16 -14.18 -5.26 -22.48
CA ASN A 16 -13.01 -4.76 -21.78
C ASN A 16 -12.19 -6.00 -21.47
N VAL A 17 -11.20 -6.26 -22.32
CA VAL A 17 -10.20 -7.26 -22.06
C VAL A 17 -9.39 -6.67 -20.92
N TYR A 18 -9.78 -6.98 -19.69
CA TYR A 18 -8.91 -6.75 -18.55
C TYR A 18 -7.72 -7.69 -18.74
N ALA A 19 -6.70 -7.19 -19.44
CA ALA A 19 -5.42 -7.84 -19.50
C ALA A 19 -4.91 -7.86 -18.05
N SER A 20 -5.03 -9.02 -17.40
CA SER A 20 -4.20 -9.30 -16.23
C SER A 20 -2.77 -9.01 -16.67
N SER A 21 -2.12 -8.12 -15.93
CA SER A 21 -0.72 -7.83 -16.13
C SER A 21 0.04 -9.16 -16.04
N GLY A 22 0.61 -9.56 -17.16
CA GLY A 22 1.20 -10.89 -17.33
C GLY A 22 2.27 -11.15 -16.28
N ALA A 23 2.47 -12.43 -15.95
CA ALA A 23 3.45 -12.84 -14.96
C ALA A 23 4.83 -12.24 -15.28
N LEU A 24 5.50 -11.74 -14.24
CA LEU A 24 6.85 -11.24 -14.31
C LEU A 24 7.83 -12.40 -14.50
N ARG A 25 8.83 -12.19 -15.34
CA ARG A 25 9.87 -13.20 -15.57
C ARG A 25 10.69 -13.37 -14.30
N LYS A 26 10.92 -14.63 -13.88
CA LYS A 26 11.75 -14.93 -12.70
C LYS A 26 13.13 -14.26 -12.73
N SER A 27 13.70 -14.08 -13.92
CA SER A 27 15.00 -13.42 -14.12
C SER A 27 14.99 -11.90 -13.94
N SER A 28 13.83 -11.25 -13.92
CA SER A 28 13.71 -9.81 -13.68
C SER A 28 13.36 -9.45 -12.24
N ILE A 29 13.15 -10.46 -11.39
CA ILE A 29 12.80 -10.29 -9.98
C ILE A 29 14.06 -9.93 -9.17
N LYS A 30 13.95 -8.89 -8.36
CA LYS A 30 14.97 -8.47 -7.40
C LYS A 30 14.31 -8.07 -6.09
N THR A 31 14.93 -8.45 -4.98
CA THR A 31 14.54 -7.99 -3.65
C THR A 31 15.57 -6.97 -3.19
N CYS A 32 15.07 -5.86 -2.68
CA CYS A 32 15.88 -4.71 -2.35
C CYS A 32 16.25 -4.74 -0.86
N PRO A 33 17.21 -3.91 -0.42
CA PRO A 33 17.66 -3.92 0.97
C PRO A 33 16.53 -3.62 1.99
N ASP A 34 15.48 -2.95 1.53
CA ASP A 34 14.24 -2.68 2.28
C ASP A 34 13.29 -3.89 2.37
N GLY A 35 13.66 -5.04 1.79
CA GLY A 35 12.86 -6.26 1.76
C GLY A 35 11.76 -6.27 0.69
N ILE A 36 11.56 -5.18 -0.07
CA ILE A 36 10.54 -5.12 -1.10
C ILE A 36 11.07 -5.79 -2.37
N THR A 37 10.22 -6.63 -2.96
CA THR A 37 10.55 -7.32 -4.22
C THR A 37 9.93 -6.59 -5.40
N TYR A 38 10.72 -6.37 -6.45
CA TYR A 38 10.34 -5.72 -7.69
C TYR A 38 10.63 -6.62 -8.88
N GLY A 39 9.90 -6.43 -9.98
CA GLY A 39 10.23 -7.06 -11.25
C GLY A 39 10.06 -6.10 -12.41
N SER A 40 10.89 -6.27 -13.44
CA SER A 40 10.82 -5.44 -14.65
C SER A 40 10.25 -6.19 -15.84
N HIS A 41 9.60 -5.43 -16.72
CA HIS A 41 9.28 -5.86 -18.08
C HIS A 41 9.35 -4.68 -19.05
N LYS A 42 9.33 -4.98 -20.36
CA LYS A 42 9.25 -3.97 -21.41
C LYS A 42 7.82 -3.91 -21.92
N GLY A 43 7.09 -2.85 -21.60
CA GLY A 43 5.81 -2.52 -22.24
C GLY A 43 6.02 -1.40 -23.25
N GLU A 44 5.41 -1.51 -24.43
CA GLU A 44 5.54 -0.53 -25.53
C GLU A 44 6.98 -0.06 -25.81
N GLY A 45 7.94 -0.99 -25.70
CA GLY A 45 9.36 -0.71 -25.94
C GLY A 45 10.13 -0.05 -24.79
N THR A 46 9.47 0.37 -23.71
CA THR A 46 10.10 1.04 -22.56
C THR A 46 10.22 0.08 -21.37
N LEU A 47 11.43 -0.06 -20.85
CA LEU A 47 11.68 -0.84 -19.62
C LEU A 47 11.08 -0.09 -18.44
N HIS A 48 10.27 -0.77 -17.65
CA HIS A 48 9.75 -0.25 -16.40
C HIS A 48 9.64 -1.37 -15.35
N TYR A 49 9.52 -0.96 -14.09
CA TYR A 49 9.49 -1.83 -12.91
C TYR A 49 8.11 -1.79 -12.25
N HIS A 50 7.72 -2.87 -11.61
CA HIS A 50 6.58 -2.93 -10.71
C HIS A 50 7.03 -3.56 -9.40
N LYS A 51 6.30 -3.27 -8.32
CA LYS A 51 6.37 -4.12 -7.13
C LYS A 51 5.92 -5.52 -7.54
N ALA A 52 6.58 -6.56 -7.04
CA ALA A 52 6.35 -7.93 -7.45
C ALA A 52 5.78 -8.74 -6.28
N THR A 53 4.59 -9.29 -6.48
CA THR A 53 3.89 -10.11 -5.48
C THR A 53 3.86 -11.56 -5.93
N TYR A 54 4.21 -12.49 -5.03
CA TYR A 54 4.25 -13.91 -5.31
C TYR A 54 2.94 -14.58 -4.87
N ASN A 55 2.25 -15.25 -5.79
CA ASN A 55 0.97 -15.92 -5.50
C ASN A 55 1.11 -17.43 -5.19
N GLY A 56 2.33 -17.89 -4.88
CA GLY A 56 2.61 -19.32 -4.67
C GLY A 56 3.11 -20.06 -5.92
N LYS A 57 2.97 -19.49 -7.12
CA LYS A 57 3.47 -20.10 -8.38
C LYS A 57 4.38 -19.17 -9.19
N GLN A 58 4.02 -17.90 -9.32
CA GLN A 58 4.81 -16.93 -10.09
C GLN A 58 4.65 -15.50 -9.52
N TYR A 59 5.55 -14.61 -9.93
CA TYR A 59 5.50 -13.20 -9.54
C TYR A 59 4.61 -12.42 -10.50
N TYR A 60 3.83 -11.49 -9.95
CA TYR A 60 2.96 -10.60 -10.70
C TYR A 60 3.25 -9.15 -10.33
N PRO A 61 3.08 -8.22 -11.29
CA PRO A 61 3.25 -6.81 -10.99
C PRO A 61 2.05 -6.32 -10.16
N ASP A 62 2.38 -5.63 -9.08
CA ASP A 62 1.48 -5.00 -8.14
C ASP A 62 1.74 -3.48 -8.17
N GLY A 63 0.68 -2.69 -8.35
CA GLY A 63 0.76 -1.23 -8.46
C GLY A 63 1.30 -0.67 -9.79
N ASN A 64 1.45 0.66 -9.79
CA ASN A 64 1.82 1.45 -10.97
C ASN A 64 3.24 1.18 -11.46
N ALA A 65 3.47 1.43 -12.75
CA ALA A 65 4.79 1.35 -13.36
C ALA A 65 5.75 2.40 -12.78
N ILE A 66 6.96 1.95 -12.47
CA ILE A 66 8.07 2.77 -11.99
C ILE A 66 9.09 2.86 -13.13
N ALA A 67 9.36 4.08 -13.59
CA ALA A 67 10.24 4.31 -14.75
C ALA A 67 11.72 4.01 -14.45
N ASN A 68 12.14 4.22 -13.20
CA ASN A 68 13.54 4.03 -12.78
C ASN A 68 13.71 2.71 -12.04
N ASP A 69 14.94 2.19 -12.04
CA ASP A 69 15.33 1.06 -11.20
C ASP A 69 15.12 1.46 -9.72
N PRO A 70 14.20 0.82 -8.98
CA PRO A 70 13.94 1.17 -7.58
C PRO A 70 15.10 0.81 -6.64
N CYS A 71 16.03 -0.02 -7.11
CA CYS A 71 17.10 -0.63 -6.33
C CYS A 71 18.39 -0.66 -7.17
N PRO A 72 18.87 0.52 -7.59
CA PRO A 72 20.07 0.60 -8.39
C PRO A 72 21.21 0.03 -7.54
N LYS A 73 21.94 -0.95 -8.08
CA LYS A 73 23.18 -1.42 -7.45
C LYS A 73 24.03 -0.18 -7.17
N SER A 74 24.34 0.06 -5.90
CA SER A 74 25.24 1.14 -5.47
C SER A 74 26.45 1.18 -6.40
N GLY A 75 26.54 2.24 -7.17
CA GLY A 75 27.44 2.30 -8.31
C GLY A 75 27.17 3.46 -9.23
N ASN A 76 26.90 4.65 -8.67
CA ASN A 76 27.20 5.93 -9.31
C ASN A 76 27.32 6.99 -8.20
N ALA A 77 28.49 7.00 -7.56
CA ALA A 77 28.89 8.13 -6.73
C ALA A 77 28.93 9.39 -7.63
N VAL A 78 28.06 10.34 -7.33
CA VAL A 78 28.20 11.71 -7.81
C VAL A 78 29.56 12.20 -7.33
N LYS A 79 30.51 12.34 -8.26
CA LYS A 79 31.85 12.89 -8.04
C LYS A 79 31.71 14.31 -7.48
N LYS A 80 31.85 14.46 -6.16
CA LYS A 80 32.12 15.76 -5.54
C LYS A 80 33.61 16.04 -5.71
N THR A 81 33.92 16.95 -6.62
CA THR A 81 35.28 17.38 -6.95
C THR A 81 35.86 18.18 -5.79
N THR A 82 36.69 17.56 -4.96
CA THR A 82 37.55 18.30 -4.01
C THR A 82 38.92 18.50 -4.66
N ARG A 83 39.25 19.76 -4.95
CA ARG A 83 40.56 20.20 -5.43
C ARG A 83 41.65 19.78 -4.44
N LYS A 84 42.62 18.99 -4.92
CA LYS A 84 43.88 18.69 -4.24
C LYS A 84 44.77 19.93 -4.30
N VAL A 85 45.04 20.55 -3.15
CA VAL A 85 46.14 21.52 -3.00
C VAL A 85 47.43 20.73 -2.80
N THR A 86 48.33 20.84 -3.77
CA THR A 86 49.72 20.38 -3.67
C THR A 86 50.59 21.48 -3.07
N THR A 87 51.34 21.14 -2.02
CA THR A 87 52.51 21.95 -1.60
C THR A 87 53.74 21.06 -1.51
N LYS A 88 54.81 21.51 -2.16
CA LYS A 88 56.10 20.84 -2.37
C LYS A 88 56.95 20.74 -1.09
N LYS A 89 57.82 19.71 -1.10
CA LYS A 89 58.99 19.45 -0.24
C LYS A 89 59.94 20.65 -0.05
N ARG A 90 60.58 20.68 1.14
CA ARG A 90 62.03 20.76 1.52
C ARG A 90 62.14 21.65 2.80
N THR A 91 62.93 21.41 3.85
CA THR A 91 64.26 20.80 4.00
C THR A 91 64.52 20.39 5.47
N THR A 92 65.40 19.42 5.66
CA THR A 92 65.99 18.84 6.88
C THR A 92 66.73 19.84 7.78
N VAL A 93 66.59 19.72 9.11
CA VAL A 93 67.64 20.03 10.10
C VAL A 93 67.60 19.01 11.25
N THR A 94 68.79 18.73 11.75
CA THR A 94 69.35 17.62 12.52
C THR A 94 68.84 17.41 13.95
N SER A 95 68.78 16.12 14.30
CA SER A 95 68.72 15.44 15.60
C SER A 95 69.23 16.17 16.85
N THR A 96 68.42 16.12 17.91
CA THR A 96 68.90 15.79 19.26
C THR A 96 67.96 14.76 19.90
N LYS A 97 68.49 13.59 20.28
CA LYS A 97 67.76 12.49 20.93
C LYS A 97 67.26 12.95 22.31
N ILE A 98 65.95 12.94 22.50
CA ILE A 98 65.28 12.95 23.80
C ILE A 98 64.56 11.59 23.92
N PRO A 99 64.57 10.91 25.08
CA PRO A 99 64.00 9.57 25.21
C PRO A 99 62.53 9.57 24.81
N LYS A 100 62.14 8.69 23.87
CA LYS A 100 60.73 8.41 23.59
C LYS A 100 60.12 7.74 24.81
N ILE A 101 59.40 8.52 25.61
CA ILE A 101 58.38 7.98 26.50
C ILE A 101 57.31 7.39 25.58
N ASN A 102 57.14 6.06 25.62
CA ASN A 102 55.98 5.41 25.02
C ASN A 102 54.75 5.83 25.84
N VAL A 103 54.14 6.95 25.46
CA VAL A 103 52.80 7.28 25.91
C VAL A 103 51.86 6.35 25.15
N THR A 104 51.43 5.28 25.82
CA THR A 104 50.28 4.50 25.38
C THR A 104 49.08 5.44 25.40
N THR A 105 48.72 6.04 24.26
CA THR A 105 47.48 6.80 24.14
C THR A 105 46.33 5.83 24.27
N ILE A 106 45.75 5.76 25.47
CA ILE A 106 44.46 5.13 25.69
C ILE A 106 43.46 5.91 24.82
N PRO A 107 42.78 5.27 23.85
CA PRO A 107 41.76 5.97 23.07
C PRO A 107 40.68 6.46 24.03
N ILE A 108 40.46 7.77 24.06
CA ILE A 108 39.38 8.38 24.86
C ILE A 108 38.07 7.96 24.19
N LYS A 109 37.27 7.18 24.90
CA LYS A 109 35.92 6.81 24.50
C LYS A 109 35.04 8.05 24.50
N SER A 110 34.15 8.15 23.54
CA SER A 110 33.22 9.28 23.43
C SER A 110 32.13 9.21 24.50
N SER A 111 31.80 10.37 25.06
CA SER A 111 30.69 10.58 25.99
C SER A 111 29.47 11.24 25.32
N ASP A 112 29.41 11.24 23.99
CA ASP A 112 28.35 11.90 23.25
C ASP A 112 27.05 11.06 23.26
N THR A 113 26.12 11.50 24.11
CA THR A 113 24.78 10.92 24.23
C THR A 113 23.73 11.73 23.46
N THR A 114 24.11 12.57 22.51
CA THR A 114 23.19 13.49 21.83
C THR A 114 22.56 12.90 20.57
N ILE A 115 21.29 13.26 20.35
CA ILE A 115 20.51 12.85 19.19
C ILE A 115 20.67 13.89 18.08
N ASN A 116 20.99 13.44 16.87
CA ASN A 116 21.06 14.25 15.66
C ASN A 116 19.66 14.45 15.05
N LYS A 117 18.89 13.37 14.96
CA LYS A 117 17.57 13.37 14.33
C LYS A 117 16.66 12.30 14.93
N ILE A 118 15.39 12.62 15.08
CA ILE A 118 14.33 11.62 15.25
C ILE A 118 13.42 11.67 14.04
N THR A 119 13.02 10.51 13.53
CA THR A 119 11.99 10.37 12.52
C THR A 119 10.77 9.71 13.15
N ILE A 120 9.60 10.35 13.09
CA ILE A 120 8.33 9.80 13.61
C ILE A 120 7.37 9.64 12.43
N ASN A 121 6.96 8.40 12.14
CA ASN A 121 6.08 8.09 11.00
C ASN A 121 6.55 8.69 9.65
N GLY A 122 7.88 8.80 9.46
CA GLY A 122 8.51 9.37 8.27
C GLY A 122 8.76 10.89 8.31
N GLU A 123 8.33 11.60 9.36
CA GLU A 123 8.63 13.03 9.54
C GLU A 123 9.90 13.24 10.36
N ASP A 124 10.81 14.08 9.86
CA ASP A 124 12.13 14.34 10.43
C ASP A 124 12.16 15.53 11.41
N TYR A 125 12.79 15.34 12.56
CA TYR A 125 12.97 16.34 13.64
C TYR A 125 14.44 16.43 14.05
N LEU A 126 15.07 17.60 13.88
CA LEU A 126 16.53 17.80 14.04
C LEU A 126 16.96 18.42 15.38
N ASN A 127 16.04 19.06 16.12
CA ASN A 127 16.33 19.75 17.38
C ASN A 127 15.67 19.02 18.55
N VAL A 128 16.15 17.82 18.85
CA VAL A 128 15.55 16.93 19.84
C VAL A 128 15.98 17.35 21.24
N SER A 129 15.04 17.94 21.98
CA SER A 129 15.25 18.25 23.39
C SER A 129 14.96 17.02 24.27
N GLU A 130 15.23 17.10 25.58
CA GLU A 130 14.95 16.00 26.52
C GLU A 130 13.45 15.71 26.67
N ASN A 131 12.58 16.69 26.42
CA ASN A 131 11.13 16.54 26.54
C ASN A 131 10.46 17.16 25.32
N ASN A 132 9.89 16.35 24.43
CA ASN A 132 9.17 16.85 23.27
C ASN A 132 7.76 16.28 23.19
N ASN A 133 6.86 17.07 22.60
CA ASN A 133 5.50 16.66 22.29
C ASN A 133 5.35 16.52 20.77
N TYR A 134 4.78 15.41 20.32
CA TYR A 134 4.55 15.12 18.91
C TYR A 134 3.10 14.73 18.67
N ILE A 135 2.62 15.03 17.46
CA ILE A 135 1.29 14.62 17.02
C ILE A 135 1.47 13.60 15.90
N ILE A 136 0.71 12.51 15.99
CA ILE A 136 0.57 11.52 14.93
C ILE A 136 -0.88 11.36 14.54
N TYR A 137 -1.12 10.79 13.37
CA TYR A 137 -2.48 10.55 12.87
C TYR A 137 -2.84 9.06 12.78
N LYS A 138 -1.84 8.21 12.55
CA LYS A 138 -2.00 6.74 12.49
C LYS A 138 -2.19 6.15 13.88
N ASN A 139 -2.81 4.97 13.95
CA ASN A 139 -2.97 4.21 15.20
C ASN A 139 -1.69 3.48 15.63
N LYS A 140 -0.62 3.61 14.85
CA LYS A 140 0.70 3.06 15.13
C LYS A 140 1.73 4.17 14.98
N VAL A 141 2.81 4.04 15.74
CA VAL A 141 3.95 4.94 15.65
C VAL A 141 5.20 4.18 15.30
N ASP A 142 5.88 4.65 14.27
CA ASP A 142 7.23 4.26 13.95
C ASP A 142 8.18 5.38 14.39
N ILE A 143 9.28 5.00 15.04
CA ILE A 143 10.25 5.93 15.63
C ILE A 143 11.64 5.42 15.28
N ASP A 144 12.36 6.23 14.50
CA ASP A 144 13.78 6.05 14.20
C ASP A 144 14.61 7.16 14.82
N VAL A 145 15.82 6.82 15.26
CA VAL A 145 16.73 7.75 15.92
C VAL A 145 18.09 7.69 15.26
N VAL A 146 18.60 8.85 14.87
CA VAL A 146 19.98 9.03 14.39
C VAL A 146 20.75 9.77 15.46
N LEU A 147 21.81 9.14 15.97
CA LEU A 147 22.69 9.73 16.98
C LEU A 147 23.77 10.61 16.33
N ASN A 148 24.31 11.58 17.07
CA ASN A 148 25.45 12.36 16.61
C ASN A 148 26.73 11.51 16.54
N ASP A 149 26.93 10.64 17.53
CA ASP A 149 28.02 9.67 17.53
C ASP A 149 27.57 8.30 17.04
N SER A 150 28.21 7.84 15.96
CA SER A 150 28.01 6.52 15.36
C SER A 150 28.34 5.32 16.27
N LYS A 151 29.09 5.54 17.36
CA LYS A 151 29.45 4.48 18.31
C LYS A 151 28.48 4.37 19.49
N SER A 152 27.63 5.36 19.67
CA SER A 152 26.59 5.35 20.70
C SER A 152 25.47 4.38 20.31
N LYS A 153 24.72 3.92 21.30
CA LYS A 153 23.58 3.00 21.15
C LYS A 153 22.29 3.68 21.57
N VAL A 154 21.18 3.19 21.05
CA VAL A 154 19.84 3.69 21.38
C VAL A 154 18.88 2.55 21.66
N ASP A 155 18.13 2.67 22.74
CA ASP A 155 16.98 1.83 23.07
C ASP A 155 15.72 2.70 23.14
N ILE A 156 14.63 2.23 22.56
CA ILE A 156 13.34 2.94 22.54
C ILE A 156 12.32 2.10 23.31
N ILE A 157 11.75 2.67 24.38
CA ILE A 157 10.82 2.01 25.29
C ILE A 157 9.46 2.69 25.15
N GLY A 158 8.41 1.90 24.86
CA GLY A 158 7.03 2.36 24.78
C GLY A 158 6.17 1.47 23.87
N ASP A 159 4.85 1.52 24.02
CA ASP A 159 3.91 0.77 23.18
C ASP A 159 3.65 1.51 21.88
N LYS A 160 4.07 0.89 20.77
CA LYS A 160 4.03 1.46 19.41
C LYS A 160 2.69 1.29 18.69
N ASP A 161 1.79 0.45 19.21
CA ASP A 161 0.59 0.02 18.48
C ASP A 161 -0.71 0.44 19.18
N ASN A 162 -1.82 0.43 18.43
CA ASN A 162 -3.18 0.59 18.96
C ASN A 162 -3.42 1.92 19.71
N PHE A 163 -2.91 3.03 19.20
CA PHE A 163 -3.22 4.36 19.72
C PHE A 163 -4.69 4.69 19.50
N ASN A 164 -5.39 5.00 20.58
CA ASN A 164 -6.72 5.59 20.53
C ASN A 164 -6.63 7.07 20.16
N VAL A 165 -7.72 7.61 19.62
CA VAL A 165 -7.80 9.05 19.33
C VAL A 165 -7.70 9.83 20.64
N ASP A 166 -6.96 10.93 20.61
CA ASP A 166 -6.65 11.82 21.74
C ASP A 166 -5.84 11.19 22.87
N GLU A 167 -5.42 9.92 22.72
CA GLU A 167 -4.51 9.26 23.63
C GLU A 167 -3.11 9.86 23.56
N ASN A 168 -2.55 10.13 24.73
CA ASN A 168 -1.16 10.51 24.92
C ASN A 168 -0.40 9.30 25.45
N ARG A 169 0.70 8.94 24.80
CA ARG A 169 1.64 7.93 25.32
C ARG A 169 3.04 8.49 25.43
N GLU A 170 3.71 8.07 26.48
CA GLU A 170 5.11 8.39 26.73
C GLU A 170 6.01 7.32 26.13
N PHE A 171 7.08 7.76 25.45
CA PHE A 171 8.20 6.92 25.05
C PHE A 171 9.47 7.44 25.70
N VAL A 172 10.32 6.50 26.12
CA VAL A 172 11.65 6.81 26.63
C VAL A 172 12.69 6.33 25.63
N ILE A 173 13.50 7.26 25.15
CA ILE A 173 14.68 6.96 24.34
C ILE A 173 15.90 7.05 25.25
N LYS A 174 16.57 5.90 25.42
CA LYS A 174 17.80 5.79 26.18
C LYS A 174 18.97 5.78 25.21
N VAL A 175 19.85 6.79 25.32
CA VAL A 175 21.09 6.88 24.56
C VAL A 175 22.26 6.50 25.46
N ILE A 176 23.10 5.57 25.03
CA ILE A 176 24.27 5.08 25.75
C ILE A 176 25.51 5.36 24.90
N ALA A 177 26.44 6.18 25.40
CA ALA A 177 27.66 6.52 24.68
C ALA A 177 28.72 5.41 24.76
N GLU A 178 29.84 5.58 24.04
CA GLU A 178 30.94 4.60 24.01
C GLU A 178 31.58 4.41 25.40
N ASP A 179 31.60 5.47 26.21
CA ASP A 179 32.12 5.49 27.58
C ASP A 179 31.11 5.02 28.64
N GLU A 180 29.95 4.51 28.22
CA GLU A 180 28.84 4.06 29.08
C GLU A 180 28.06 5.18 29.78
N SER A 181 28.34 6.46 29.48
CA SER A 181 27.45 7.55 29.90
C SER A 181 26.07 7.39 29.25
N GLU A 182 25.02 7.69 30.02
CA GLU A 182 23.64 7.51 29.59
C GLU A 182 22.87 8.83 29.64
N LYS A 183 21.97 9.01 28.67
CA LYS A 183 21.01 10.11 28.67
C LYS A 183 19.63 9.61 28.24
N LEU A 184 18.60 10.11 28.91
CA LEU A 184 17.21 9.78 28.64
C LEU A 184 16.51 10.96 27.95
N TYR A 185 15.67 10.63 26.98
CA TYR A 185 14.82 11.57 26.27
C TYR A 185 13.38 11.05 26.34
N THR A 186 12.46 11.92 26.70
CA THR A 186 11.04 11.60 26.83
C THR A 186 10.26 12.22 25.68
N LEU A 187 9.47 11.39 25.01
CA LEU A 187 8.61 11.79 23.90
C LEU A 187 7.17 11.54 24.31
N ASN A 188 6.38 12.61 24.34
CA ASN A 188 4.94 12.52 24.53
C ASN A 188 4.27 12.57 23.17
N ILE A 189 3.68 11.46 22.75
CA ILE A 189 3.07 11.32 21.43
C ILE A 189 1.55 11.28 21.59
N GLN A 190 0.88 12.25 20.98
CA GLN A 190 -0.57 12.32 20.93
C GLN A 190 -1.09 11.86 19.57
N ARG A 191 -2.06 10.95 19.54
CA ARG A 191 -2.80 10.68 18.30
C ARG A 191 -3.94 11.68 18.13
N LYS A 192 -4.03 12.32 16.97
CA LYS A 192 -5.17 13.13 16.55
C LYS A 192 -5.87 12.52 15.34
N ILE A 193 -7.16 12.83 15.17
CA ILE A 193 -7.86 12.51 13.93
C ILE A 193 -7.36 13.45 12.84
N LYS A 194 -7.06 12.87 11.68
CA LYS A 194 -6.98 13.60 10.42
C LYS A 194 -8.24 13.27 9.64
N GLU A 195 -9.05 14.27 9.35
CA GLU A 195 -10.26 14.07 8.56
C GLU A 195 -9.92 13.48 7.20
N SER A 196 -10.75 12.55 6.75
CA SER A 196 -10.65 11.95 5.44
C SER A 196 -12.04 11.72 4.86
N ASP A 197 -12.20 12.04 3.58
CA ASP A 197 -13.48 11.93 2.87
C ASP A 197 -13.59 10.60 2.11
N TYR A 198 -12.89 9.56 2.58
CA TYR A 198 -12.82 8.31 1.82
C TYR A 198 -14.20 7.65 1.68
N VAL A 199 -14.48 7.19 0.46
CA VAL A 199 -15.76 6.60 0.08
C VAL A 199 -15.59 5.33 -0.72
N ILE A 200 -16.55 4.43 -0.53
CA ILE A 200 -16.72 3.26 -1.38
C ILE A 200 -17.35 3.72 -2.70
N LYS A 201 -16.56 3.72 -3.78
CA LYS A 201 -17.03 4.10 -5.13
C LYS A 201 -17.89 3.02 -5.76
N LYS A 202 -17.51 1.76 -5.54
CA LYS A 202 -18.21 0.61 -6.10
C LYS A 202 -18.11 -0.57 -5.14
N PHE A 203 -19.22 -1.27 -4.97
CA PHE A 203 -19.26 -2.53 -4.23
C PHE A 203 -20.09 -3.51 -5.05
N VAL A 204 -19.57 -4.70 -5.28
CA VAL A 204 -20.16 -5.71 -6.16
C VAL A 204 -20.16 -7.04 -5.41
N VAL A 205 -21.28 -7.75 -5.48
CA VAL A 205 -21.44 -9.09 -4.91
C VAL A 205 -22.02 -10.01 -5.99
N ASP A 206 -21.31 -11.09 -6.31
CA ASP A 206 -21.64 -12.03 -7.38
C ASP A 206 -21.97 -11.33 -8.72
N GLY A 207 -21.19 -10.31 -9.06
CA GLY A 207 -21.37 -9.52 -10.28
C GLY A 207 -22.47 -8.46 -10.22
N ASN A 208 -23.27 -8.39 -9.16
CA ASN A 208 -24.33 -7.40 -8.97
C ASN A 208 -23.79 -6.19 -8.22
N THR A 209 -23.99 -4.99 -8.79
CA THR A 209 -23.54 -3.74 -8.15
C THR A 209 -24.50 -3.38 -7.01
N ALA A 210 -23.94 -3.14 -5.83
CA ALA A 210 -24.69 -2.74 -4.66
C ALA A 210 -25.12 -1.27 -4.75
N ASN A 211 -26.27 -0.97 -4.13
CA ASN A 211 -26.69 0.39 -3.83
C ASN A 211 -26.10 0.81 -2.49
N ILE A 212 -25.39 1.94 -2.46
CA ILE A 212 -24.75 2.49 -1.27
C ILE A 212 -25.50 3.77 -0.90
N ASN A 213 -26.20 3.74 0.23
CA ASN A 213 -26.95 4.89 0.74
C ASN A 213 -26.62 5.13 2.21
N GLY A 214 -25.90 6.21 2.49
CA GLY A 214 -25.37 6.50 3.82
C GLY A 214 -24.47 5.37 4.31
N SER A 215 -24.82 4.77 5.45
CA SER A 215 -24.11 3.63 6.04
C SER A 215 -24.69 2.26 5.64
N LEU A 216 -25.61 2.20 4.66
CA LEU A 216 -26.20 0.94 4.19
C LEU A 216 -25.67 0.59 2.80
N ILE A 217 -25.17 -0.64 2.66
CA ILE A 217 -24.81 -1.29 1.40
C ILE A 217 -25.84 -2.40 1.16
N GLU A 218 -26.67 -2.24 0.13
CA GLU A 218 -27.70 -3.23 -0.21
C GLU A 218 -27.45 -3.80 -1.60
N VAL A 219 -27.44 -5.12 -1.71
CA VAL A 219 -27.24 -5.82 -2.98
C VAL A 219 -28.25 -6.94 -3.15
N ASN A 220 -28.90 -6.96 -4.31
CA ASN A 220 -29.75 -8.06 -4.73
C ASN A 220 -28.93 -9.00 -5.60
N VAL A 221 -28.95 -10.30 -5.29
CA VAL A 221 -28.23 -11.32 -6.04
C VAL A 221 -29.19 -12.44 -6.47
N PHE A 222 -28.85 -13.14 -7.55
CA PHE A 222 -29.57 -14.34 -7.95
C PHE A 222 -29.34 -15.45 -6.92
N SER A 223 -30.38 -16.21 -6.59
CA SER A 223 -30.33 -17.23 -5.54
C SER A 223 -29.44 -18.42 -5.96
N TYR A 224 -28.14 -18.29 -5.75
CA TYR A 224 -27.16 -19.37 -5.86
C TYR A 224 -26.93 -20.03 -4.49
N PRO A 225 -26.44 -21.28 -4.42
CA PRO A 225 -26.20 -21.93 -3.13
C PRO A 225 -25.14 -21.24 -2.27
N LYS A 226 -24.31 -20.37 -2.87
CA LYS A 226 -23.18 -19.70 -2.23
C LYS A 226 -22.95 -18.34 -2.87
N VAL A 227 -22.86 -17.29 -2.05
CA VAL A 227 -22.39 -15.96 -2.45
C VAL A 227 -20.89 -15.91 -2.18
N LYS A 228 -20.07 -15.66 -3.20
CA LYS A 228 -18.61 -15.83 -3.08
C LYS A 228 -17.78 -14.67 -3.60
N ASP A 229 -18.29 -13.91 -4.56
CA ASP A 229 -17.45 -12.96 -5.28
C ASP A 229 -17.75 -11.54 -4.84
N ILE A 230 -17.03 -11.04 -3.84
CA ILE A 230 -17.08 -9.64 -3.42
C ILE A 230 -15.93 -8.88 -4.08
N VAL A 231 -16.28 -7.84 -4.84
CA VAL A 231 -15.31 -6.93 -5.46
C VAL A 231 -15.69 -5.50 -5.08
N TYR A 232 -14.73 -4.71 -4.64
CA TYR A 232 -14.96 -3.31 -4.29
C TYR A 232 -13.92 -2.39 -4.93
N GLN A 233 -14.28 -1.12 -5.04
CA GLN A 233 -13.42 -0.04 -5.47
C GLN A 233 -13.57 1.12 -4.49
N LEU A 234 -12.45 1.58 -3.95
CA LEU A 234 -12.37 2.76 -3.10
C LEU A 234 -11.87 3.96 -3.92
N ASP A 235 -12.07 5.14 -3.37
CA ASP A 235 -11.56 6.37 -3.95
C ASP A 235 -10.05 6.57 -3.74
N ASN A 236 -9.50 5.99 -2.68
CA ASN A 236 -8.08 5.94 -2.38
C ASN A 236 -7.58 4.48 -2.28
N THR A 237 -6.42 4.23 -2.88
CA THR A 237 -5.72 2.93 -2.91
C THR A 237 -5.10 2.52 -1.59
N GLU A 238 -4.91 3.44 -0.64
CA GLU A 238 -4.38 3.18 0.70
C GLU A 238 -5.45 2.77 1.70
N ALA A 239 -6.73 2.99 1.37
CA ALA A 239 -7.86 2.53 2.17
C ALA A 239 -8.16 1.06 1.86
N PHE A 240 -8.82 0.39 2.80
CA PHE A 240 -9.25 -0.99 2.64
C PHE A 240 -10.55 -1.28 3.39
N LEU A 241 -11.24 -2.35 2.98
CA LEU A 241 -12.44 -2.83 3.65
C LEU A 241 -12.16 -4.11 4.43
N THR A 242 -12.72 -4.19 5.63
CA THR A 242 -12.76 -5.42 6.44
C THR A 242 -14.21 -5.82 6.66
N LEU A 243 -14.54 -7.08 6.38
CA LEU A 243 -15.89 -7.62 6.55
C LEU A 243 -15.97 -8.40 7.87
N TYR A 244 -17.07 -8.21 8.60
CA TYR A 244 -17.34 -8.85 9.88
C TYR A 244 -18.73 -9.47 9.92
N HIS A 245 -18.82 -10.58 10.65
CA HIS A 245 -20.07 -11.18 11.12
C HIS A 245 -19.86 -11.68 12.55
N ASP A 246 -20.78 -11.33 13.45
CA ASP A 246 -20.68 -11.67 14.88
C ASP A 246 -19.29 -11.34 15.48
N ASP A 247 -18.79 -10.15 15.15
CA ASP A 247 -17.46 -9.61 15.52
C ASP A 247 -16.25 -10.42 15.08
N LYS A 248 -16.44 -11.43 14.22
CA LYS A 248 -15.36 -12.16 13.57
C LYS A 248 -15.10 -11.58 12.19
N VAL A 249 -13.82 -11.39 11.85
CA VAL A 249 -13.40 -11.05 10.49
C VAL A 249 -13.73 -12.22 9.57
N LEU A 250 -14.44 -11.94 8.49
CA LEU A 250 -14.71 -12.91 7.43
C LEU A 250 -13.66 -12.80 6.34
N ASN A 251 -13.30 -13.94 5.76
CA ASN A 251 -12.62 -13.93 4.48
C ASN A 251 -13.63 -13.59 3.39
N LEU A 252 -13.21 -12.86 2.36
CA LEU A 252 -14.06 -12.54 1.20
C LEU A 252 -14.54 -13.80 0.46
N ASP A 253 -13.91 -14.95 0.71
CA ASP A 253 -14.30 -16.28 0.19
C ASP A 253 -15.35 -17.01 1.06
N ASP A 254 -15.70 -16.48 2.23
CA ASP A 254 -16.72 -17.07 3.11
C ASP A 254 -18.12 -16.82 2.54
N ASN A 255 -18.96 -17.86 2.51
CA ASN A 255 -20.27 -17.76 1.87
C ASN A 255 -21.18 -16.82 2.65
N LEU A 256 -21.53 -15.67 2.06
CA LEU A 256 -22.52 -14.79 2.67
C LEU A 256 -23.90 -15.45 2.64
N GLN A 257 -24.61 -15.29 3.75
CA GLN A 257 -25.98 -15.71 3.93
C GLN A 257 -26.92 -14.60 3.50
N TYR A 258 -28.07 -15.02 2.96
CA TYR A 258 -29.13 -14.11 2.57
C TYR A 258 -29.83 -13.54 3.79
N ASP A 259 -30.27 -12.29 3.68
CA ASP A 259 -31.05 -11.58 4.70
C ASP A 259 -30.35 -11.47 6.06
N VAL A 260 -29.04 -11.71 6.08
CA VAL A 260 -28.15 -11.50 7.22
C VAL A 260 -27.45 -10.14 7.08
N ALA A 261 -27.33 -9.43 8.20
CA ALA A 261 -26.59 -8.19 8.28
C ALA A 261 -25.10 -8.47 8.56
N TYR A 262 -24.25 -7.90 7.71
CA TYR A 262 -22.80 -7.94 7.86
C TYR A 262 -22.27 -6.54 8.17
N LYS A 263 -21.18 -6.45 8.93
CA LYS A 263 -20.51 -5.18 9.22
C LYS A 263 -19.33 -5.02 8.26
N VAL A 264 -19.32 -3.94 7.48
CA VAL A 264 -18.23 -3.55 6.59
C VAL A 264 -17.53 -2.35 7.21
N LEU A 265 -16.27 -2.52 7.56
CA LEU A 265 -15.44 -1.47 8.14
C LEU A 265 -14.50 -0.91 7.07
N LEU A 266 -14.74 0.32 6.65
CA LEU A 266 -13.82 1.08 5.82
C LEU A 266 -12.73 1.66 6.71
N THR A 267 -11.49 1.21 6.52
CA THR A 267 -10.33 1.74 7.22
C THR A 267 -9.49 2.55 6.26
N ASP A 268 -9.12 3.76 6.68
CA ASP A 268 -8.34 4.66 5.85
C ASP A 268 -6.82 4.59 6.08
N ALA A 269 -6.08 5.39 5.30
CA ALA A 269 -4.63 5.53 5.40
C ALA A 269 -4.12 6.00 6.79
N TYR A 270 -4.98 6.66 7.57
CA TYR A 270 -4.71 7.17 8.91
C TYR A 270 -5.30 6.28 10.01
N SER A 271 -5.81 5.09 9.65
CA SER A 271 -6.46 4.16 10.56
C SER A 271 -7.70 4.72 11.24
N ASN A 272 -8.36 5.70 10.63
CA ASN A 272 -9.73 6.07 10.96
C ASN A 272 -10.66 5.03 10.32
N THR A 273 -11.81 4.80 10.95
CA THR A 273 -12.76 3.79 10.51
C THR A 273 -14.15 4.34 10.32
N LYS A 274 -14.83 3.92 9.25
CA LYS A 274 -16.25 4.19 9.02
C LYS A 274 -17.00 2.88 8.84
N GLU A 275 -18.09 2.73 9.58
CA GLU A 275 -18.88 1.51 9.58
C GLU A 275 -20.05 1.59 8.60
N TYR A 276 -20.25 0.49 7.88
CA TYR A 276 -21.37 0.23 6.99
C TYR A 276 -22.04 -1.10 7.36
N THR A 277 -23.35 -1.18 7.15
CA THR A 277 -24.10 -2.44 7.18
C THR A 277 -24.28 -2.97 5.76
N LEU A 278 -23.83 -4.19 5.50
CA LEU A 278 -24.09 -4.91 4.24
C LEU A 278 -25.30 -5.84 4.41
N LYS A 279 -26.27 -5.73 3.50
CA LYS A 279 -27.41 -6.64 3.37
C LYS A 279 -27.43 -7.27 1.98
N VAL A 280 -27.32 -8.59 1.95
CA VAL A 280 -27.43 -9.38 0.72
C VAL A 280 -28.83 -9.97 0.65
N LYS A 281 -29.60 -9.59 -0.37
CA LYS A 281 -30.97 -10.06 -0.59
C LYS A 281 -31.05 -10.90 -1.84
N LYS A 282 -32.01 -11.82 -1.88
CA LYS A 282 -32.36 -12.53 -3.10
C LYS A 282 -33.22 -11.64 -3.98
N TYR A 283 -32.99 -11.70 -5.29
CA TYR A 283 -34.00 -11.21 -6.23
C TYR A 283 -35.34 -11.90 -5.99
N THR A 284 -36.40 -11.11 -5.90
CA THR A 284 -37.76 -11.63 -5.84
C THR A 284 -38.19 -12.11 -7.23
N THR A 285 -39.23 -12.95 -7.28
CA THR A 285 -39.83 -13.37 -8.57
C THR A 285 -40.25 -12.17 -9.42
N VAL A 286 -40.71 -11.09 -8.79
CA VAL A 286 -41.11 -9.85 -9.47
C VAL A 286 -39.89 -9.16 -10.11
N ASP A 287 -38.77 -9.08 -9.39
CA ASP A 287 -37.53 -8.49 -9.91
C ASP A 287 -37.02 -9.27 -11.13
N ILE A 288 -37.03 -10.60 -11.06
CA ILE A 288 -36.57 -11.48 -12.13
C ILE A 288 -37.43 -11.30 -13.38
N VAL A 289 -38.76 -11.27 -13.23
CA VAL A 289 -39.70 -11.06 -14.34
C VAL A 289 -39.49 -9.67 -14.95
N GLY A 290 -39.32 -8.64 -14.13
CA GLY A 290 -39.03 -7.28 -14.59
C GLY A 290 -37.76 -7.19 -15.44
N VAL A 291 -36.65 -7.74 -14.95
CA VAL A 291 -35.38 -7.80 -15.69
C VAL A 291 -35.54 -8.59 -17.00
N GLY A 292 -36.26 -9.71 -16.96
CA GLY A 292 -36.53 -10.53 -18.14
C GLY A 292 -37.31 -9.78 -19.24
N ILE A 293 -38.32 -9.00 -18.86
CA ILE A 293 -39.10 -8.18 -19.79
C ILE A 293 -38.21 -7.10 -20.42
N VAL A 294 -37.41 -6.37 -19.63
CA VAL A 294 -36.50 -5.33 -20.13
C VAL A 294 -35.46 -5.92 -21.08
N ALA A 295 -34.83 -7.04 -20.71
CA ALA A 295 -33.88 -7.74 -21.57
C ALA A 295 -34.53 -8.21 -22.88
N PHE A 296 -35.76 -8.72 -22.84
CA PHE A 296 -36.50 -9.10 -24.04
C PHE A 296 -36.66 -7.93 -25.01
N PHE A 297 -37.04 -6.75 -24.52
CA PHE A 297 -37.16 -5.56 -25.37
C PHE A 297 -35.83 -5.08 -25.93
N ILE A 298 -34.75 -5.06 -25.12
CA ILE A 298 -33.42 -4.62 -25.56
C ILE A 298 -32.84 -5.55 -26.63
N PHE A 299 -32.98 -6.87 -26.48
CA PHE A 299 -32.33 -7.81 -27.39
C PHE A 299 -33.21 -8.22 -28.59
N ARG A 300 -34.53 -8.36 -28.42
CA ARG A 300 -35.40 -8.92 -29.48
C ARG A 300 -35.96 -7.86 -30.41
N VAL A 301 -36.24 -6.64 -29.93
CA VAL A 301 -36.80 -5.58 -30.78
C VAL A 301 -35.82 -5.15 -31.88
N PRO A 302 -34.53 -4.90 -31.61
CA PRO A 302 -33.60 -4.51 -32.66
C PRO A 302 -33.40 -5.62 -33.69
N ILE A 303 -33.35 -6.88 -33.25
CA ILE A 303 -33.22 -8.04 -34.15
C ILE A 303 -34.44 -8.16 -35.05
N GLY A 304 -35.66 -7.99 -34.50
CA GLY A 304 -36.89 -8.02 -35.28
C GLY A 304 -36.94 -6.91 -36.34
N VAL A 305 -36.52 -5.69 -35.99
CA VAL A 305 -36.44 -4.56 -36.92
C VAL A 305 -35.39 -4.81 -38.01
N ILE A 306 -34.22 -5.34 -37.67
CA ILE A 306 -33.17 -5.68 -38.64
C ILE A 306 -33.65 -6.75 -39.62
N ILE A 307 -34.32 -7.81 -39.14
CA ILE A 307 -34.86 -8.87 -40.01
C ILE A 307 -35.95 -8.31 -40.95
N PHE A 308 -36.83 -7.45 -40.43
CA PHE A 308 -37.87 -6.80 -41.23
C PHE A 308 -37.29 -5.88 -42.31
N LEU A 309 -36.25 -5.10 -41.99
CA LEU A 309 -35.54 -4.26 -42.96
C LEU A 309 -34.86 -5.10 -44.04
N ILE A 310 -34.21 -6.22 -43.68
CA ILE A 310 -33.61 -7.16 -44.64
C ILE A 310 -34.68 -7.75 -45.57
N TYR A 311 -35.86 -8.08 -45.04
CA TYR A 311 -36.98 -8.59 -45.85
C TYR A 311 -37.49 -7.53 -46.84
N LEU A 312 -37.64 -6.28 -46.42
CA LEU A 312 -38.05 -5.18 -47.32
C LEU A 312 -37.03 -4.90 -48.43
N ILE A 313 -35.73 -4.96 -48.12
CA ILE A 313 -34.66 -4.78 -49.11
C ILE A 313 -34.66 -5.91 -50.15
N LYS A 314 -34.92 -7.16 -49.74
CA LYS A 314 -34.98 -8.32 -50.65
C LYS A 314 -36.23 -8.38 -51.54
N LYS A 315 -37.27 -7.59 -51.22
CA LYS A 315 -38.53 -7.57 -51.96
C LYS A 315 -38.55 -6.50 -53.07
N LYS A 316 -37.54 -5.62 -53.11
CA LYS A 316 -37.19 -4.80 -54.27
C LYS A 316 -36.23 -5.56 -55.17
#